data_AF-W9HT83-F1
#
_entry.id   AF-W9HT83-F1
#
_cell.length_a   1.000
_cell.length_b   1.000
_cell.length_c   1.000
_cell.angle_alpha   90.00
_cell.angle_beta   90.00
_cell.angle_gamma   90.00
#
_symmetry.space_group_name_H-M   'P 1'
#
loop_
_entity.id
_entity.type
_entity.pdbx_description
1 polymer ?
#
loop_
_entity_poly.entity_id
_entity_poly.type
_entity_poly.pdbx_seq_one_letter_code
_entity_poly.pdbx_strand_id
1 'polypeptide(L)'
;MDLNSADKALRWMRRDEKPHARFEGIAILWIVFSSVWTILLVAGMAFLYRRRDMPILRIRGLLLSFGSVVLLHLYWIAVQWVYVVALLFPPAVEFWIMSIWLPFGIALFHASNSRFLYVAKSQKNLFASKNARPKSERVKKQGLIGRYSNLNYTKRMLVLVGLGMLFQLLLTTFMFLVSRKFHDSFGISGTEVTGTESERKAAARKGWEWWPSIVWQLVWAWVIAPVILWKSRNIRDTQGWRVQTIACCLANLHAAPMWLIALYLPAMAPVNNVFVPPQWIALSIMIIEVFTIFLPCWEVLRHQSLRQETLDIISQWESKKTTIAISSAKSASTRITIATGSSLTAWSKGESIKSFNSSETIFTMGALECMLERNPEPLQQFSALHDFSGENIAFLRAVAEWKSSLPASFRGSSNQEQYSAIQELIHERFNSALRIYATFISTRDAEFQVNLSSQNLKSLEDIFEVSARTLYGDKRPVDPALPFESFNMTSLANVNSSAASAHGSEDGIFTTSRDVNASALWWGDIPESFNGSIFDDAEASIKYLVLTNTWPKFVKAKRNSLESMYS
;
A
#
# COMPACT_ATOMS: atom_id res chain seq x y z
N MET A 1 -12.70 -32.94 35.13
CA MET A 1 -12.72 -32.96 33.65
C MET A 1 -11.98 -34.19 33.22
N ASP A 2 -12.67 -35.16 32.59
CA ASP A 2 -12.09 -36.46 32.20
C ASP A 2 -10.84 -36.29 31.34
N LEU A 3 -9.67 -36.57 31.93
CA LEU A 3 -8.38 -36.69 31.25
C LEU A 3 -8.41 -37.75 30.14
N ASN A 4 -9.40 -38.66 30.17
CA ASN A 4 -9.50 -39.82 29.28
C ASN A 4 -9.99 -39.51 27.84
N SER A 5 -10.62 -38.34 27.62
CA SER A 5 -11.12 -37.95 26.30
C SER A 5 -10.09 -37.14 25.50
N ALA A 6 -9.38 -36.23 26.18
CA ALA A 6 -8.36 -35.35 25.61
C ALA A 6 -7.09 -36.11 25.18
N ASP A 7 -6.83 -37.22 25.85
CA ASP A 7 -5.71 -38.14 25.62
C ASP A 7 -5.77 -38.87 24.27
N LYS A 8 -6.99 -39.14 23.79
CA LYS A 8 -7.22 -39.81 22.50
C LYS A 8 -6.91 -38.91 21.31
N ALA A 9 -7.00 -37.58 21.45
CA ALA A 9 -6.81 -36.62 20.35
C ALA A 9 -5.34 -36.48 19.90
N LEU A 10 -4.37 -36.85 20.76
CA LEU A 10 -2.93 -36.81 20.49
C LEU A 10 -2.30 -38.22 20.39
N ARG A 11 -3.12 -39.24 20.10
CA ARG A 11 -2.71 -40.65 20.05
C ARG A 11 -1.54 -40.93 19.11
N TRP A 12 -1.36 -40.12 18.06
CA TRP A 12 -0.26 -40.21 17.10
C TRP A 12 1.14 -39.97 17.70
N MET A 13 1.24 -39.42 18.92
CA MET A 13 2.50 -39.20 19.65
C MET A 13 2.82 -40.27 20.72
N ARG A 14 1.88 -41.15 21.07
CA ARG A 14 1.98 -42.03 22.26
C ARG A 14 2.71 -43.35 22.00
N ARG A 15 3.78 -43.34 21.21
CA ARG A 15 4.69 -44.48 21.17
C ARG A 15 5.86 -44.14 22.06
N ASP A 16 6.14 -44.97 23.07
CA ASP A 16 7.32 -44.87 23.95
C ASP A 16 8.60 -45.23 23.16
N GLU A 17 8.78 -44.58 22.01
CA GLU A 17 9.89 -44.71 21.10
C GLU A 17 10.93 -43.64 21.44
N LYS A 18 12.22 -43.99 21.35
CA LYS A 18 13.32 -43.04 21.52
C LYS A 18 13.13 -41.86 20.56
N PRO A 19 13.49 -40.61 20.93
CA PRO A 19 13.36 -39.45 20.06
C PRO A 19 14.13 -39.67 18.75
N HIS A 20 13.42 -39.76 17.62
CA HIS A 20 14.00 -39.89 16.29
C HIS A 20 13.11 -39.18 15.26
N ALA A 21 13.72 -38.76 14.15
CA ALA A 21 12.98 -38.16 13.05
C ALA A 21 12.22 -39.24 12.28
N ARG A 22 10.93 -39.00 11.98
CA ARG A 22 10.09 -39.96 11.24
C ARG A 22 9.97 -39.56 9.77
N PHE A 23 10.51 -40.40 8.89
CA PHE A 23 10.45 -40.24 7.43
C PHE A 23 9.45 -41.23 6.80
N GLU A 24 8.25 -41.34 7.37
CA GLU A 24 7.17 -42.14 6.81
C GLU A 24 6.58 -41.46 5.57
N GLY A 25 5.81 -42.20 4.74
CA GLY A 25 5.29 -41.68 3.47
C GLY A 25 4.51 -40.35 3.60
N ILE A 26 3.74 -40.17 4.68
CA ILE A 26 3.03 -38.92 5.00
C ILE A 26 4.01 -37.78 5.28
N ALA A 27 5.10 -38.04 6.01
CA ALA A 27 6.11 -37.05 6.33
C ALA A 27 6.88 -36.60 5.07
N ILE A 28 7.22 -37.54 4.18
CA ILE A 28 7.84 -37.24 2.87
C ILE A 28 6.92 -36.35 2.03
N LEU A 29 5.61 -36.64 1.99
CA LEU A 29 4.63 -35.81 1.28
C LEU A 29 4.66 -34.36 1.79
N TRP A 30 4.61 -34.15 3.11
CA TRP A 30 4.64 -32.81 3.69
C TRP A 30 5.97 -32.09 3.46
N ILE A 31 7.10 -32.80 3.45
CA ILE A 31 8.42 -32.22 3.11
C ILE A 31 8.44 -31.77 1.65
N VAL A 32 8.00 -32.61 0.71
CA VAL A 32 7.98 -32.27 -0.72
C VAL A 32 7.03 -31.10 -0.96
N PHE A 33 5.82 -31.16 -0.38
CA PHE A 33 4.83 -30.09 -0.48
C PHE A 33 5.36 -28.76 0.06
N SER A 34 5.94 -28.77 1.26
CA SER A 34 6.53 -27.57 1.85
C SER A 34 7.69 -27.02 1.05
N SER A 35 8.55 -27.87 0.50
CA SER A 35 9.67 -27.46 -0.35
C SER A 35 9.20 -26.79 -1.64
N VAL A 36 8.26 -27.42 -2.36
CA VAL A 36 7.69 -26.87 -3.60
C VAL A 36 6.99 -25.54 -3.33
N TRP A 37 6.17 -25.48 -2.27
CA TRP A 37 5.45 -24.27 -1.91
C TRP A 37 6.37 -23.11 -1.52
N THR A 38 7.43 -23.39 -0.75
CA THR A 38 8.46 -22.41 -0.38
C THR A 38 9.15 -21.85 -1.62
N ILE A 39 9.53 -22.70 -2.58
CA ILE A 39 10.18 -22.26 -3.83
C ILE A 39 9.26 -21.33 -4.62
N LEU A 40 7.98 -21.70 -4.77
CA LEU A 40 6.99 -20.88 -5.47
C LEU A 40 6.79 -19.52 -4.77
N LEU A 41 6.70 -19.52 -3.44
CA LEU A 41 6.51 -18.31 -2.66
C LEU A 41 7.71 -17.36 -2.79
N VAL A 42 8.93 -17.88 -2.64
CA VAL A 42 10.17 -17.11 -2.79
C VAL A 42 10.31 -16.57 -4.20
N ALA A 43 9.99 -17.37 -5.23
CA ALA A 43 9.98 -16.91 -6.62
C ALA A 43 8.98 -15.78 -6.85
N GLY A 44 7.77 -15.88 -6.28
CA GLY A 44 6.75 -14.83 -6.32
C GLY A 44 7.21 -13.54 -5.63
N MET A 45 7.80 -13.66 -4.43
CA MET A 45 8.36 -12.51 -3.71
C MET A 45 9.51 -11.85 -4.48
N ALA A 46 10.41 -12.64 -5.07
CA ALA A 46 11.51 -12.14 -5.90
C ALA A 46 11.00 -11.42 -7.16
N PHE A 47 9.97 -11.96 -7.83
CA PHE A 47 9.32 -11.32 -8.97
C PHE A 47 8.74 -9.95 -8.60
N LEU A 48 8.01 -9.86 -7.48
CA LEU A 48 7.45 -8.60 -6.99
C LEU A 48 8.54 -7.61 -6.58
N TYR A 49 9.59 -8.07 -5.91
CA TYR A 49 10.71 -7.22 -5.50
C TYR A 49 11.43 -6.61 -6.70
N ARG A 50 11.70 -7.42 -7.74
CA ARG A 50 12.36 -6.95 -8.97
C ARG A 50 11.52 -5.91 -9.72
N ARG A 51 10.20 -5.87 -9.51
CA ARG A 51 9.27 -4.93 -10.14
C ARG A 51 8.71 -3.87 -9.18
N ARG A 52 9.32 -3.71 -8.00
CA ARG A 52 8.85 -2.82 -6.92
C ARG A 52 8.63 -1.37 -7.34
N ASP A 53 9.33 -0.91 -8.37
CA ASP A 53 9.25 0.46 -8.88
C ASP A 53 7.92 0.74 -9.61
N MET A 54 7.15 -0.30 -9.95
CA MET A 54 5.83 -0.13 -10.53
C MET A 54 4.86 0.53 -9.54
N PRO A 55 4.08 1.56 -9.95
CA PRO A 55 3.18 2.29 -9.04
C PRO A 55 2.21 1.38 -8.26
N ILE A 56 1.68 0.34 -8.92
CA ILE A 56 0.78 -0.67 -8.32
C ILE A 56 1.41 -1.38 -7.10
N LEU A 57 2.73 -1.61 -7.12
CA LEU A 57 3.46 -2.27 -6.03
C LEU A 57 3.98 -1.27 -5.00
N ARG A 58 4.39 -0.07 -5.45
CA ARG A 58 4.89 1.01 -4.58
C ARG A 58 3.87 1.43 -3.54
N ILE A 59 2.61 1.57 -3.93
CA ILE A 59 1.52 2.00 -3.02
C ILE A 59 1.30 0.96 -1.91
N ARG A 60 1.47 -0.35 -2.22
CA ARG A 60 1.25 -1.47 -1.29
C ARG A 60 2.28 -1.55 -0.16
N GLY A 61 3.51 -1.07 -0.38
CA GLY A 61 4.57 -1.11 0.64
C GLY A 61 5.05 -2.55 0.93
N LEU A 62 5.75 -3.14 -0.04
CA LEU A 62 6.13 -4.57 -0.05
C LEU A 62 6.86 -5.06 1.21
N LEU A 63 7.68 -4.22 1.84
CA LEU A 63 8.51 -4.63 2.99
C LEU A 63 7.67 -5.18 4.15
N LEU A 64 6.57 -4.50 4.52
CA LEU A 64 5.68 -4.94 5.60
C LEU A 64 4.95 -6.23 5.23
N SER A 65 4.53 -6.34 3.96
CA SER A 65 3.85 -7.53 3.46
C SER A 65 4.81 -8.73 3.43
N PHE A 66 6.06 -8.52 3.02
CA PHE A 66 7.08 -9.57 3.00
C PHE A 66 7.48 -9.99 4.40
N GLY A 67 7.71 -9.05 5.32
CA GLY A 67 8.00 -9.39 6.72
C GLY A 67 6.86 -10.20 7.36
N SER A 68 5.61 -9.84 7.07
CA SER A 68 4.44 -10.61 7.48
C SER A 68 4.44 -12.03 6.90
N VAL A 69 4.57 -12.15 5.57
CA VAL A 69 4.55 -13.42 4.86
C VAL A 69 5.70 -14.33 5.32
N VAL A 70 6.90 -13.80 5.52
CA VAL A 70 8.05 -14.59 6.01
C VAL A 70 7.77 -15.17 7.38
N LEU A 71 7.26 -14.38 8.34
CA LEU A 71 6.93 -14.90 9.67
C LEU A 71 5.84 -15.96 9.64
N LEU A 72 4.77 -15.71 8.86
CA LEU A 72 3.68 -16.68 8.70
C LEU A 72 4.17 -17.95 7.99
N HIS A 73 5.05 -17.82 7.01
CA HIS A 73 5.60 -18.95 6.26
C HIS A 73 6.55 -19.80 7.09
N LEU A 74 7.38 -19.18 7.94
CA LEU A 74 8.22 -19.92 8.89
C LEU A 74 7.37 -20.74 9.86
N TYR A 75 6.28 -20.16 10.36
CA TYR A 75 5.29 -20.89 11.15
C TYR A 75 4.67 -22.04 10.34
N TRP A 76 4.27 -21.77 9.10
CA TRP A 76 3.68 -22.76 8.22
C TRP A 76 4.63 -23.95 7.99
N ILE A 77 5.91 -23.70 7.70
CA ILE A 77 6.95 -24.74 7.55
C ILE A 77 7.06 -25.56 8.84
N ALA A 78 7.14 -24.91 10.00
CA ALA A 78 7.22 -25.61 11.28
C ALA A 78 6.03 -26.56 11.48
N VAL A 79 4.82 -26.13 11.09
CA VAL A 79 3.61 -26.96 11.13
C VAL A 79 3.67 -28.13 10.13
N GLN A 80 4.16 -27.91 8.90
CA GLN A 80 4.30 -28.99 7.91
C GLN A 80 5.26 -30.08 8.38
N TRP A 81 6.30 -29.69 9.11
CA TRP A 81 7.36 -30.60 9.54
C TRP A 81 7.05 -31.28 10.87
N VAL A 82 5.91 -30.99 11.52
CA VAL A 82 5.51 -31.60 12.80
C VAL A 82 5.62 -33.12 12.77
N TYR A 83 5.22 -33.80 11.69
CA TYR A 83 5.34 -35.26 11.60
C TYR A 83 6.78 -35.78 11.68
N VAL A 84 7.73 -35.01 11.13
CA VAL A 84 9.15 -35.37 11.10
C VAL A 84 9.77 -35.13 12.46
N VAL A 85 9.42 -34.02 13.12
CA VAL A 85 10.20 -33.49 14.25
C VAL A 85 9.47 -33.48 15.60
N ALA A 86 8.18 -33.83 15.68
CA ALA A 86 7.37 -33.72 16.91
C ALA A 86 7.95 -34.44 18.14
N LEU A 87 8.69 -35.53 17.95
CA LEU A 87 9.33 -36.26 19.04
C LEU A 87 10.66 -35.63 19.49
N LEU A 88 11.27 -34.82 18.62
CA LEU A 88 12.55 -34.13 18.83
C LEU A 88 12.37 -32.73 19.42
N PHE A 89 11.26 -32.05 19.13
CA PHE A 89 11.04 -30.67 19.55
C PHE A 89 10.56 -30.57 21.01
N PRO A 90 11.26 -29.81 21.87
CA PRO A 90 10.76 -29.49 23.20
C PRO A 90 9.45 -28.68 23.10
N PRO A 91 8.44 -28.96 23.95
CA PRO A 91 7.18 -28.20 23.97
C PRO A 91 7.36 -26.69 24.18
N ALA A 92 8.42 -26.30 24.88
CA ALA A 92 8.82 -24.90 25.03
C ALA A 92 9.09 -24.21 23.68
N VAL A 93 9.74 -24.90 22.74
CA VAL A 93 10.03 -24.35 21.41
C VAL A 93 8.74 -24.16 20.62
N GLU A 94 7.82 -25.14 20.69
CA GLU A 94 6.50 -25.03 20.07
C GLU A 94 5.71 -23.82 20.61
N PHE A 95 5.78 -23.59 21.92
CA PHE A 95 5.16 -22.43 22.56
C PHE A 95 5.69 -21.12 21.99
N TRP A 96 7.02 -20.94 21.92
CA TRP A 96 7.62 -19.72 21.36
C TRP A 96 7.29 -19.50 19.88
N ILE A 97 7.35 -20.56 19.07
CA ILE A 97 6.99 -20.50 17.63
C ILE A 97 5.55 -20.01 17.46
N MET A 98 4.61 -20.63 18.16
CA MET A 98 3.18 -20.32 18.04
C MET A 98 2.85 -18.93 18.63
N SER A 99 3.50 -18.55 19.72
CA SER A 99 3.21 -17.29 20.43
C SER A 99 3.95 -16.06 19.88
N ILE A 100 4.92 -16.24 18.98
CA ILE A 100 5.62 -15.14 18.29
C ILE A 100 5.26 -15.11 16.81
N TRP A 101 5.61 -16.15 16.04
CA TRP A 101 5.62 -16.06 14.57
C TRP A 101 4.22 -15.80 14.00
N LEU A 102 3.21 -16.52 14.51
CA LEU A 102 1.83 -16.33 14.09
C LEU A 102 1.28 -14.94 14.45
N PRO A 103 1.26 -14.49 15.72
CA PRO A 103 0.69 -13.19 16.07
C PRO A 103 1.49 -12.03 15.47
N PHE A 104 2.81 -12.13 15.32
CA PHE A 104 3.62 -11.08 14.70
C PHE A 104 3.37 -11.02 13.19
N GLY A 105 3.29 -12.18 12.53
CA GLY A 105 2.95 -12.29 11.12
C GLY A 105 1.58 -11.67 10.82
N ILE A 106 0.55 -11.99 11.62
CA ILE A 106 -0.79 -11.40 11.51
C ILE A 106 -0.79 -9.90 11.83
N ALA A 107 -0.05 -9.44 12.84
CA ALA A 107 0.04 -8.02 13.17
C ALA A 107 0.65 -7.19 12.03
N LEU A 108 1.75 -7.66 11.44
CA LEU A 108 2.37 -7.04 10.26
C LEU A 108 1.44 -7.09 9.03
N PHE A 109 0.69 -8.19 8.87
CA PHE A 109 -0.30 -8.32 7.81
C PHE A 109 -1.38 -7.23 7.90
N HIS A 110 -1.93 -7.02 9.09
CA HIS A 110 -2.93 -5.99 9.33
C HIS A 110 -2.37 -4.57 9.18
N ALA A 111 -1.10 -4.36 9.56
CA ALA A 111 -0.40 -3.09 9.31
C ALA A 111 -0.33 -2.80 7.81
N SER A 112 0.05 -3.80 7.01
CA SER A 112 0.10 -3.72 5.54
C SER A 112 -1.29 -3.42 4.95
N ASN A 113 -2.34 -4.15 5.35
CA ASN A 113 -3.69 -3.95 4.83
C ASN A 113 -4.36 -2.65 5.29
N SER A 114 -4.03 -2.13 6.47
CA SER A 114 -4.62 -0.87 6.94
C SER A 114 -4.16 0.33 6.10
N ARG A 115 -3.01 0.21 5.43
CA ARG A 115 -2.50 1.19 4.47
C ARG A 115 -3.45 1.39 3.28
N PHE A 116 -4.10 0.33 2.81
CA PHE A 116 -5.13 0.39 1.76
C PHE A 116 -6.25 1.36 2.14
N LEU A 117 -6.83 1.17 3.33
CA LEU A 117 -7.94 1.99 3.80
C LEU A 117 -7.55 3.45 3.97
N TYR A 118 -6.31 3.71 4.39
CA TYR A 118 -5.76 5.05 4.46
C TYR A 118 -5.63 5.70 3.09
N VAL A 119 -4.97 5.03 2.14
CA VAL A 119 -4.79 5.55 0.78
C VAL A 119 -6.15 5.83 0.13
N ALA A 120 -7.07 4.86 0.17
CA ALA A 120 -8.40 5.02 -0.41
C ALA A 120 -9.19 6.18 0.22
N LYS A 121 -9.12 6.36 1.55
CA LYS A 121 -9.80 7.46 2.24
C LYS A 121 -9.15 8.81 1.94
N SER A 122 -7.82 8.89 1.93
CA SER A 122 -7.09 10.12 1.61
C SER A 122 -7.33 10.55 0.16
N GLN A 123 -7.22 9.64 -0.81
CA GLN A 123 -7.53 9.93 -2.23
C GLN A 123 -8.98 10.39 -2.42
N LYS A 124 -9.95 9.72 -1.77
CA LYS A 124 -11.36 10.15 -1.79
C LYS A 124 -11.54 11.56 -1.24
N ASN A 125 -10.93 11.86 -0.09
CA ASN A 125 -11.10 13.15 0.57
C ASN A 125 -10.42 14.30 -0.18
N LEU A 126 -9.26 14.04 -0.80
CA LEU A 126 -8.50 15.06 -1.52
C LEU A 126 -9.03 15.34 -2.92
N PHE A 127 -9.46 14.31 -3.65
CA PHE A 127 -9.70 14.42 -5.10
C PHE A 127 -11.12 14.08 -5.55
N ALA A 128 -11.91 13.39 -4.73
CA ALA A 128 -13.27 12.96 -5.11
C ALA A 128 -14.40 13.63 -4.31
N SER A 129 -14.10 14.30 -3.18
CA SER A 129 -15.12 14.95 -2.35
C SER A 129 -15.40 16.38 -2.83
N LYS A 130 -16.64 16.66 -3.25
CA LYS A 130 -17.12 18.04 -3.56
C LYS A 130 -17.18 18.94 -2.32
N ASN A 131 -17.28 18.33 -1.13
CA ASN A 131 -17.37 19.00 0.16
C ASN A 131 -16.17 18.62 1.03
N ALA A 132 -14.95 18.82 0.50
CA ALA A 132 -13.74 18.69 1.30
C ALA A 132 -13.85 19.67 2.48
N ARG A 133 -14.27 19.19 3.65
CA ARG A 133 -14.26 19.99 4.86
C ARG A 133 -12.81 20.43 5.08
N PRO A 134 -12.52 21.72 5.30
CA PRO A 134 -11.19 22.14 5.69
C PRO A 134 -10.76 21.28 6.88
N LYS A 135 -9.53 20.74 6.82
CA LYS A 135 -8.98 19.97 7.94
C LYS A 135 -8.95 20.94 9.13
N SER A 136 -9.94 20.84 10.02
CA SER A 136 -9.98 21.59 11.29
C SER A 136 -8.59 21.56 11.90
N GLU A 137 -8.06 22.75 12.21
CA GLU A 137 -6.78 22.90 12.90
C GLU A 137 -6.74 21.96 14.09
N ARG A 138 -5.88 20.94 13.98
CA ARG A 138 -5.64 20.07 15.12
C ARG A 138 -4.84 20.88 16.12
N VAL A 139 -5.51 21.34 17.17
CA VAL A 139 -4.88 21.91 18.35
C VAL A 139 -3.69 21.00 18.73
N LYS A 140 -2.47 21.54 18.64
CA LYS A 140 -1.25 20.83 19.03
C LYS A 140 -1.34 20.50 20.50
N LYS A 141 -1.78 19.29 20.83
CA LYS A 141 -1.73 18.80 22.22
C LYS A 141 -0.26 18.66 22.60
N GLN A 142 0.11 19.10 23.80
CA GLN A 142 1.48 18.92 24.33
C GLN A 142 1.64 17.51 24.92
N GLY A 143 2.88 17.05 25.07
CA GLY A 143 3.23 15.74 25.66
C GLY A 143 3.30 14.55 24.68
N LEU A 144 3.46 13.33 25.20
CA LEU A 144 3.63 12.10 24.41
C LEU A 144 2.44 11.80 23.48
N ILE A 145 1.22 12.06 23.95
CA ILE A 145 -0.03 11.93 23.17
C ILE A 145 -0.06 12.96 22.04
N GLY A 146 0.43 14.18 22.30
CA GLY A 146 0.66 15.23 21.32
C GLY A 146 1.61 14.81 20.22
N ARG A 147 2.79 14.32 20.60
CA ARG A 147 3.83 13.84 19.71
C ARG A 147 3.33 12.69 18.83
N TYR A 148 2.56 11.76 19.39
CA TYR A 148 1.92 10.67 18.65
C TYR A 148 0.82 11.17 17.70
N SER A 149 0.02 12.15 18.11
CA SER A 149 -1.05 12.72 17.27
C SER A 149 -0.54 13.49 16.05
N ASN A 150 0.69 13.98 16.12
CA ASN A 150 1.40 14.70 15.06
C ASN A 150 2.15 13.78 14.09
N LEU A 151 2.23 12.46 14.35
CA LEU A 151 2.87 11.52 13.44
C LEU A 151 2.02 11.28 12.18
N ASN A 152 2.70 11.15 11.04
CA ASN A 152 2.10 10.67 9.79
C ASN A 152 1.39 9.32 10.04
N TYR A 153 0.29 9.07 9.32
CA TYR A 153 -0.55 7.88 9.53
C TYR A 153 0.27 6.58 9.54
N THR A 154 1.18 6.43 8.59
CA THR A 154 2.07 5.28 8.47
C THR A 154 2.93 5.08 9.73
N LYS A 155 3.56 6.15 10.25
CA LYS A 155 4.38 6.08 11.48
C LYS A 155 3.52 5.77 12.70
N ARG A 156 2.37 6.42 12.80
CA ARG A 156 1.39 6.20 13.86
C ARG A 156 0.95 4.74 13.93
N MET A 157 0.71 4.13 12.77
CA MET A 157 0.34 2.73 12.65
C MET A 157 1.48 1.78 13.02
N LEU A 158 2.70 2.04 12.55
CA LEU A 158 3.86 1.24 12.92
C LEU A 158 4.13 1.27 14.42
N VAL A 159 4.03 2.44 15.06
CA VAL A 159 4.17 2.56 16.51
C VAL A 159 3.13 1.72 17.24
N LEU A 160 1.86 1.76 16.82
CA LEU A 160 0.81 0.94 17.43
C LEU A 160 1.07 -0.57 17.27
N VAL A 161 1.41 -1.00 16.05
CA VAL A 161 1.67 -2.41 15.75
C VAL A 161 2.90 -2.89 16.52
N GLY A 162 3.97 -2.09 16.55
CA GLY A 162 5.18 -2.38 17.32
C GLY A 162 4.93 -2.45 18.83
N LEU A 163 4.14 -1.53 19.40
CA LEU A 163 3.72 -1.60 20.80
C LEU A 163 2.88 -2.85 21.09
N GLY A 164 1.98 -3.23 20.19
CA GLY A 164 1.21 -4.47 20.30
C GLY A 164 2.07 -5.72 20.24
N MET A 165 3.06 -5.76 19.34
CA MET A 165 4.03 -6.86 19.25
C MET A 165 4.93 -6.93 20.50
N LEU A 166 5.38 -5.80 21.02
CA LEU A 166 6.15 -5.75 22.27
C LEU A 166 5.31 -6.23 23.45
N PHE A 167 4.07 -5.78 23.56
CA PHE A 167 3.15 -6.25 24.60
C PHE A 167 2.92 -7.76 24.50
N GLN A 168 2.70 -8.29 23.30
CA GLN A 168 2.58 -9.73 23.06
C GLN A 168 3.86 -10.47 23.50
N LEU A 169 5.05 -9.97 23.15
CA LEU A 169 6.32 -10.58 23.56
C LEU A 169 6.48 -10.63 25.08
N LEU A 170 6.18 -9.52 25.76
CA LEU A 170 6.24 -9.44 27.23
C LEU A 170 5.26 -10.40 27.88
N LEU A 171 4.03 -10.47 27.35
CA LEU A 171 2.99 -11.37 27.85
C LEU A 171 3.37 -12.85 27.63
N THR A 172 3.88 -13.21 26.44
CA THR A 172 4.39 -14.55 26.14
C THR A 172 5.55 -14.92 27.06
N THR A 173 6.49 -14.01 27.28
CA THR A 173 7.62 -14.22 28.20
C THR A 173 7.14 -14.42 29.62
N PHE A 174 6.20 -13.61 30.09
CA PHE A 174 5.60 -13.75 31.41
C PHE A 174 4.92 -15.12 31.57
N MET A 175 4.11 -15.55 30.59
CA MET A 175 3.44 -16.85 30.63
C MET A 175 4.44 -18.01 30.66
N PHE A 176 5.51 -17.92 29.87
CA PHE A 176 6.58 -18.91 29.85
C PHE A 176 7.24 -19.05 31.23
N LEU A 177 7.63 -17.92 31.85
CA LEU A 177 8.31 -17.91 33.14
C LEU A 177 7.41 -18.37 34.31
N VAL A 178 6.12 -18.09 34.23
CA VAL A 178 5.16 -18.43 35.30
C VAL A 178 4.78 -19.91 35.28
N SER A 179 4.69 -20.54 34.11
CA SER A 179 4.23 -21.93 33.99
C SER A 179 5.37 -22.94 34.19
N ARG A 180 5.23 -23.78 35.23
CA ARG A 180 6.12 -24.94 35.47
C ARG A 180 5.97 -26.05 34.42
N LYS A 181 5.10 -25.90 33.42
CA LYS A 181 5.04 -26.86 32.30
C LYS A 181 6.28 -26.84 31.42
N PHE A 182 6.97 -25.71 31.38
CA PHE A 182 8.15 -25.51 30.52
C PHE A 182 9.48 -25.57 31.29
N HIS A 183 9.41 -25.64 32.62
CA HIS A 183 10.57 -25.52 33.53
C HIS A 183 10.46 -26.50 34.69
N ASP A 184 11.54 -27.23 34.97
CA ASP A 184 11.54 -28.17 36.11
C ASP A 184 11.84 -27.49 37.46
N SER A 185 12.46 -26.29 37.47
CA SER A 185 13.02 -25.68 38.68
C SER A 185 12.38 -24.37 39.14
N PHE A 186 11.55 -23.70 38.31
CA PHE A 186 10.95 -22.40 38.67
C PHE A 186 9.59 -22.19 38.00
N GLY A 187 8.77 -21.30 38.59
CA GLY A 187 7.38 -21.04 38.21
C GLY A 187 6.42 -21.23 39.40
N ILE A 188 5.12 -20.98 39.19
CA ILE A 188 4.10 -21.09 40.24
C ILE A 188 3.75 -22.55 40.51
N SER A 189 3.84 -22.97 41.78
CA SER A 189 3.45 -24.31 42.25
C SER A 189 1.98 -24.62 41.91
N GLY A 190 1.67 -25.85 41.49
CA GLY A 190 0.34 -26.23 41.01
C GLY A 190 0.10 -26.04 39.50
N THR A 191 1.09 -25.53 38.75
CA THR A 191 1.09 -25.54 37.28
C THR A 191 1.90 -26.69 36.68
N GLU A 192 2.53 -27.52 37.52
CA GLU A 192 3.33 -28.66 37.08
C GLU A 192 2.47 -29.80 36.53
N VAL A 193 3.04 -30.55 35.58
CA VAL A 193 2.42 -31.76 35.02
C VAL A 193 3.22 -32.96 35.49
N THR A 194 2.53 -33.87 36.19
CA THR A 194 3.05 -35.18 36.59
C THR A 194 2.62 -36.25 35.57
N GLY A 195 3.46 -37.26 35.37
CA GLY A 195 3.21 -38.34 34.40
C GLY A 195 4.46 -38.76 33.64
N THR A 196 4.28 -39.64 32.66
CA THR A 196 5.34 -40.07 31.73
C THR A 196 5.83 -38.91 30.85
N GLU A 197 7.01 -39.02 30.24
CA GLU A 197 7.57 -37.94 29.40
C GLU A 197 6.64 -37.58 28.22
N SER A 198 5.98 -38.58 27.63
CA SER A 198 5.02 -38.41 26.54
C SER A 198 3.73 -37.70 27.00
N GLU A 199 3.21 -38.03 28.17
CA GLU A 199 2.06 -37.35 28.79
C GLU A 199 2.40 -35.89 29.17
N ARG A 200 3.58 -35.65 29.74
CA ARG A 200 4.06 -34.29 30.05
C ARG A 200 4.16 -33.44 28.78
N LYS A 201 4.72 -33.99 27.69
CA LYS A 201 4.79 -33.31 26.38
C LYS A 201 3.41 -33.04 25.77
N ALA A 202 2.47 -33.97 25.90
CA ALA A 202 1.10 -33.80 25.40
C ALA A 202 0.33 -32.72 26.20
N ALA A 203 0.49 -32.71 27.52
CA ALA A 203 -0.13 -31.72 28.40
C ALA A 203 0.45 -30.31 28.24
N ALA A 204 1.74 -30.18 27.93
CA ALA A 204 2.38 -28.88 27.69
C ALA A 204 1.82 -28.12 26.48
N ARG A 205 1.24 -28.83 25.50
CA ARG A 205 0.63 -28.25 24.29
C ARG A 205 -0.81 -27.75 24.49
N LYS A 206 -1.33 -27.84 25.73
CA LYS A 206 -2.69 -27.41 26.09
C LYS A 206 -2.67 -26.67 27.42
N GLY A 207 -3.62 -25.77 27.61
CA GLY A 207 -3.85 -25.10 28.89
C GLY A 207 -4.02 -23.60 28.78
N TRP A 208 -4.07 -22.96 29.95
CA TRP A 208 -4.32 -21.54 30.09
C TRP A 208 -3.16 -20.68 29.55
N GLU A 209 -1.95 -21.25 29.49
CA GLU A 209 -0.73 -20.61 29.01
C GLU A 209 -0.85 -20.12 27.55
N TRP A 210 -1.70 -20.80 26.77
CA TRP A 210 -1.92 -20.53 25.35
C TRP A 210 -2.95 -19.43 25.10
N TRP A 211 -3.72 -19.03 26.12
CA TRP A 211 -4.85 -18.10 25.98
C TRP A 211 -4.46 -16.75 25.40
N PRO A 212 -3.34 -16.10 25.78
CA PRO A 212 -2.94 -14.85 25.17
C PRO A 212 -2.85 -14.92 23.65
N SER A 213 -2.29 -15.99 23.11
CA SER A 213 -2.14 -16.19 21.67
C SER A 213 -3.50 -16.49 21.00
N ILE A 214 -4.32 -17.36 21.62
CA ILE A 214 -5.66 -17.72 21.14
C ILE A 214 -6.60 -16.51 21.10
N VAL A 215 -6.71 -15.79 22.22
CA VAL A 215 -7.62 -14.64 22.37
C VAL A 215 -7.24 -13.57 21.37
N TRP A 216 -5.94 -13.29 21.22
CA TRP A 216 -5.47 -12.31 20.26
C TRP A 216 -5.82 -12.70 18.82
N GLN A 217 -5.61 -13.97 18.44
CA GLN A 217 -5.99 -14.48 17.13
C GLN A 217 -7.50 -14.37 16.87
N LEU A 218 -8.33 -14.66 17.88
CA LEU A 218 -9.78 -14.50 17.80
C LEU A 218 -10.19 -13.02 17.67
N VAL A 219 -9.59 -12.11 18.43
CA VAL A 219 -9.85 -10.67 18.31
C VAL A 219 -9.55 -10.17 16.89
N TRP A 220 -8.43 -10.58 16.30
CA TRP A 220 -8.12 -10.20 14.92
C TRP A 220 -9.12 -10.76 13.92
N ALA A 221 -9.40 -12.06 13.98
CA ALA A 221 -10.26 -12.72 13.00
C ALA A 221 -11.74 -12.35 13.16
N TRP A 222 -12.24 -12.18 14.38
CA TRP A 222 -13.68 -12.06 14.66
C TRP A 222 -14.14 -10.66 15.08
N VAL A 223 -13.23 -9.75 15.42
CA VAL A 223 -13.56 -8.35 15.71
C VAL A 223 -12.98 -7.44 14.63
N ILE A 224 -11.67 -7.52 14.40
CA ILE A 224 -10.98 -6.57 13.53
C ILE A 224 -11.25 -6.87 12.05
N ALA A 225 -11.21 -8.14 11.64
CA ALA A 225 -11.47 -8.51 10.25
C ALA A 225 -12.89 -8.10 9.79
N PRO A 226 -13.98 -8.32 10.55
CA PRO A 226 -15.30 -7.79 10.20
C PRO A 226 -15.36 -6.26 10.08
N VAL A 227 -14.66 -5.52 10.95
CA VAL A 227 -14.57 -4.06 10.85
C VAL A 227 -13.87 -3.63 9.55
N ILE A 228 -12.80 -4.33 9.16
CA ILE A 228 -12.08 -4.08 7.90
C ILE A 228 -12.96 -4.43 6.69
N LEU A 229 -13.66 -5.57 6.72
CA LEU A 229 -14.64 -5.97 5.70
C LEU A 229 -15.72 -4.90 5.54
N TRP A 230 -16.29 -4.42 6.64
CA TRP A 230 -17.30 -3.37 6.63
C TRP A 230 -16.77 -2.04 6.04
N LYS A 231 -15.56 -1.62 6.43
CA LYS A 231 -14.94 -0.40 5.90
C LYS A 231 -14.56 -0.52 4.42
N SER A 232 -14.22 -1.71 3.95
CA SER A 232 -13.79 -1.95 2.56
C SER A 232 -14.94 -2.20 1.57
N ARG A 233 -16.17 -2.45 2.05
CA ARG A 233 -17.32 -2.88 1.21
C ARG A 233 -17.64 -1.98 0.02
N ASN A 234 -17.45 -0.67 0.18
CA ASN A 234 -17.78 0.34 -0.84
C ASN A 234 -16.57 0.81 -1.66
N ILE A 235 -15.38 0.23 -1.43
CA ILE A 235 -14.19 0.54 -2.22
C ILE A 235 -14.19 -0.40 -3.42
N ARG A 236 -13.99 0.11 -4.64
CA ARG A 236 -13.92 -0.72 -5.85
C ARG A 236 -12.60 -0.46 -6.55
N ASP A 237 -11.52 -1.05 -6.06
CA ASP A 237 -10.21 -0.81 -6.64
C ASP A 237 -9.95 -1.64 -7.91
N THR A 238 -9.09 -1.14 -8.78
CA THR A 238 -8.62 -1.85 -9.99
C THR A 238 -7.36 -2.68 -9.76
N GLN A 239 -6.82 -2.66 -8.54
CA GLN A 239 -5.50 -3.19 -8.20
C GLN A 239 -5.57 -4.53 -7.45
N GLY A 240 -6.77 -5.10 -7.26
CA GLY A 240 -7.01 -6.36 -6.55
C GLY A 240 -6.84 -6.29 -5.02
N TRP A 241 -6.62 -5.11 -4.43
CA TRP A 241 -6.29 -4.97 -3.01
C TRP A 241 -7.50 -5.21 -2.10
N ARG A 242 -8.71 -4.82 -2.50
CA ARG A 242 -9.94 -5.20 -1.79
C ARG A 242 -10.14 -6.71 -1.81
N VAL A 243 -9.96 -7.34 -2.97
CA VAL A 243 -10.14 -8.80 -3.11
C VAL A 243 -9.19 -9.54 -2.19
N GLN A 244 -7.90 -9.17 -2.20
CA GLN A 244 -6.92 -9.68 -1.26
C GLN A 244 -7.36 -9.52 0.20
N THR A 245 -7.78 -8.30 0.58
CA THR A 245 -8.17 -7.99 1.96
C THR A 245 -9.37 -8.85 2.39
N ILE A 246 -10.40 -8.95 1.55
CA ILE A 246 -11.60 -9.75 1.82
C ILE A 246 -11.25 -11.23 1.95
N ALA A 247 -10.53 -11.78 0.97
CA ALA A 247 -10.18 -13.18 0.94
C ALA A 247 -9.34 -13.58 2.16
N CYS A 248 -8.35 -12.77 2.55
CA CYS A 248 -7.53 -13.04 3.72
C CYS A 248 -8.31 -12.90 5.04
N CYS A 249 -9.26 -11.96 5.13
CA CYS A 249 -10.12 -11.85 6.31
C CYS A 249 -10.99 -13.11 6.47
N LEU A 250 -11.60 -13.58 5.38
CA LEU A 250 -12.42 -14.79 5.39
C LEU A 250 -11.60 -16.05 5.69
N ALA A 251 -10.41 -16.16 5.10
CA ALA A 251 -9.51 -17.29 5.31
C ALA A 251 -9.13 -17.48 6.79
N ASN A 252 -9.07 -16.41 7.58
CA ASN A 252 -8.69 -16.49 8.99
C ASN A 252 -9.84 -16.91 9.93
N LEU A 253 -11.10 -16.79 9.51
CA LEU A 253 -12.25 -17.02 10.39
C LEU A 253 -12.29 -18.45 10.94
N HIS A 254 -12.00 -19.44 10.10
CA HIS A 254 -12.05 -20.85 10.49
C HIS A 254 -10.83 -21.33 11.29
N ALA A 255 -9.70 -20.63 11.21
CA ALA A 255 -8.40 -21.12 11.67
C ALA A 255 -8.38 -21.49 13.17
N ALA A 256 -8.71 -20.52 14.02
CA ALA A 256 -8.73 -20.73 15.47
C ALA A 256 -9.86 -21.67 15.94
N PRO A 257 -11.11 -21.55 15.46
CA PRO A 257 -12.17 -22.50 15.80
C PRO A 257 -11.83 -23.95 15.43
N MET A 258 -11.36 -24.19 14.20
CA MET A 258 -11.03 -25.54 13.75
C MET A 258 -9.82 -26.13 14.48
N TRP A 259 -8.83 -25.30 14.80
CA TRP A 259 -7.70 -25.72 15.63
C TRP A 259 -8.15 -26.15 17.04
N LEU A 260 -9.00 -25.35 17.70
CA LEU A 260 -9.54 -25.70 19.02
C LEU A 260 -10.41 -26.96 18.96
N ILE A 261 -11.26 -27.09 17.93
CA ILE A 261 -12.06 -28.31 17.69
C ILE A 261 -11.14 -29.52 17.58
N ALA A 262 -10.10 -29.44 16.74
CA ALA A 262 -9.15 -30.54 16.56
C ALA A 262 -8.34 -30.87 17.83
N LEU A 263 -8.10 -29.90 18.73
CA LEU A 263 -7.39 -30.12 19.99
C LEU A 263 -8.26 -30.74 21.10
N TYR A 264 -9.53 -30.36 21.19
CA TYR A 264 -10.38 -30.68 22.34
C TYR A 264 -11.46 -31.74 22.05
N LEU A 265 -11.89 -31.93 20.79
CA LEU A 265 -12.89 -32.94 20.44
C LEU A 265 -12.24 -34.30 20.13
N PRO A 266 -12.54 -35.36 20.90
CA PRO A 266 -11.97 -36.70 20.66
C PRO A 266 -12.36 -37.29 19.30
N ALA A 267 -13.51 -36.89 18.76
CA ALA A 267 -13.99 -37.32 17.44
C ALA A 267 -13.06 -36.91 16.29
N MET A 268 -12.20 -35.90 16.49
CA MET A 268 -11.20 -35.48 15.50
C MET A 268 -9.94 -36.34 15.51
N ALA A 269 -9.80 -37.32 16.41
CA ALA A 269 -8.62 -38.18 16.49
C ALA A 269 -8.26 -38.91 15.17
N PRO A 270 -9.22 -39.45 14.38
CA PRO A 270 -8.91 -40.06 13.08
C PRO A 270 -8.33 -39.05 12.09
N VAL A 271 -8.84 -37.81 12.09
CA VAL A 271 -8.35 -36.72 11.23
C VAL A 271 -6.95 -36.28 11.67
N ASN A 272 -6.75 -36.12 12.98
CA ASN A 272 -5.48 -35.70 13.56
C ASN A 272 -4.30 -36.63 13.28
N ASN A 273 -4.55 -37.88 12.87
CA ASN A 273 -3.51 -38.82 12.46
C ASN A 273 -2.87 -38.47 11.11
N VAL A 274 -3.56 -37.69 10.26
CA VAL A 274 -3.06 -37.25 8.95
C VAL A 274 -2.95 -35.73 8.88
N PHE A 275 -3.86 -35.02 9.54
CA PHE A 275 -3.93 -33.57 9.56
C PHE A 275 -3.91 -33.04 11.00
N VAL A 276 -2.71 -32.76 11.51
CA VAL A 276 -2.52 -32.34 12.91
C VAL A 276 -3.23 -31.02 13.22
N PRO A 277 -3.67 -30.77 14.47
CA PRO A 277 -4.50 -29.60 14.79
C PRO A 277 -3.97 -28.24 14.27
N PRO A 278 -2.67 -27.91 14.37
CA PRO A 278 -2.16 -26.63 13.86
C PRO A 278 -2.26 -26.46 12.33
N GLN A 279 -2.49 -27.54 11.56
CA GLN A 279 -2.64 -27.48 10.11
C GLN A 279 -3.88 -26.68 9.67
N TRP A 280 -4.91 -26.58 10.52
CA TRP A 280 -6.06 -25.70 10.27
C TRP A 280 -5.65 -24.22 10.21
N ILE A 281 -4.65 -23.82 11.00
CA ILE A 281 -4.05 -22.49 10.92
C ILE A 281 -3.16 -22.40 9.67
N ALA A 282 -2.39 -23.45 9.37
CA ALA A 282 -1.54 -23.49 8.19
C ALA A 282 -2.34 -23.31 6.88
N LEU A 283 -3.56 -23.87 6.79
CA LEU A 283 -4.45 -23.67 5.66
C LEU A 283 -4.81 -22.19 5.46
N SER A 284 -5.12 -21.47 6.54
CA SER A 284 -5.39 -20.03 6.47
C SER A 284 -4.17 -19.22 6.02
N ILE A 285 -2.97 -19.59 6.48
CA ILE A 285 -1.70 -18.95 6.07
C ILE A 285 -1.45 -19.16 4.58
N MET A 286 -1.63 -20.38 4.07
CA MET A 286 -1.45 -20.68 2.65
C MET A 286 -2.37 -19.81 1.77
N ILE A 287 -3.62 -19.58 2.20
CA ILE A 287 -4.55 -18.68 1.49
C ILE A 287 -4.06 -17.23 1.58
N ILE A 288 -3.58 -16.77 2.74
CA ILE A 288 -3.00 -15.43 2.88
C ILE A 288 -1.82 -15.27 1.92
N GLU A 289 -0.91 -16.23 1.85
CA GLU A 289 0.24 -16.23 0.93
C GLU A 289 -0.20 -16.12 -0.53
N VAL A 290 -1.24 -16.87 -0.93
CA VAL A 290 -1.81 -16.78 -2.29
C VAL A 290 -2.28 -15.37 -2.62
N PHE A 291 -3.08 -14.77 -1.75
CA PHE A 291 -3.65 -13.45 -2.02
C PHE A 291 -2.67 -12.30 -1.79
N THR A 292 -1.63 -12.50 -0.98
CA THR A 292 -0.61 -11.47 -0.70
C THR A 292 0.54 -11.45 -1.69
N ILE A 293 0.88 -12.60 -2.28
CA ILE A 293 2.00 -12.73 -3.22
C ILE A 293 1.50 -13.02 -4.63
N PHE A 294 0.78 -14.12 -4.86
CA PHE A 294 0.43 -14.54 -6.22
C PHE A 294 -0.62 -13.63 -6.88
N LEU A 295 -1.59 -13.11 -6.13
CA LEU A 295 -2.55 -12.13 -6.67
C LEU A 295 -1.84 -10.85 -7.20
N PRO A 296 -0.98 -10.16 -6.44
CA PRO A 296 -0.22 -9.04 -7.00
C PRO A 296 0.72 -9.44 -8.15
N CYS A 297 1.29 -10.65 -8.16
CA CYS A 297 2.05 -11.13 -9.33
C CYS A 297 1.17 -11.15 -10.58
N TRP A 298 -0.04 -11.72 -10.46
CA TRP A 298 -1.01 -11.76 -11.54
C TRP A 298 -1.43 -10.35 -12.00
N GLU A 299 -1.71 -9.44 -11.06
CA GLU A 299 -2.10 -8.06 -11.40
C GLU A 299 -0.98 -7.30 -12.11
N VAL A 300 0.29 -7.56 -11.77
CA VAL A 300 1.44 -7.00 -12.49
C VAL A 300 1.49 -7.50 -13.93
N LEU A 301 1.34 -8.81 -14.15
CA LEU A 301 1.32 -9.38 -15.50
C LEU A 301 0.16 -8.85 -16.33
N ARG A 302 -1.04 -8.79 -15.73
CA ARG A 302 -2.23 -8.22 -16.37
C ARG A 302 -2.06 -6.75 -16.72
N HIS A 303 -1.46 -5.96 -15.83
CA HIS A 303 -1.20 -4.56 -16.06
C HIS A 303 -0.18 -4.35 -17.19
N GLN A 304 0.86 -5.18 -17.25
CA GLN A 304 1.84 -5.16 -18.34
C GLN A 304 1.19 -5.52 -19.68
N SER A 305 0.37 -6.56 -19.72
CA SER A 305 -0.37 -6.95 -20.92
C SER A 305 -1.28 -5.80 -21.40
N LEU A 306 -2.05 -5.17 -20.50
CA LEU A 306 -2.91 -4.05 -20.85
C LEU A 306 -2.12 -2.84 -21.36
N ARG A 307 -0.99 -2.54 -20.73
CA ARG A 307 -0.10 -1.45 -21.15
C ARG A 307 0.50 -1.74 -22.53
N GLN A 308 0.94 -2.97 -22.79
CA GLN A 308 1.46 -3.37 -24.09
C GLN A 308 0.41 -3.24 -25.19
N GLU A 309 -0.80 -3.76 -24.95
CA GLU A 309 -1.93 -3.62 -25.87
C GLU A 309 -2.22 -2.14 -26.19
N THR A 310 -2.19 -1.27 -25.17
CA THR A 310 -2.38 0.17 -25.35
C THR A 310 -1.28 0.79 -26.21
N LEU A 311 -0.01 0.44 -25.95
CA LEU A 311 1.13 0.93 -26.73
C LEU A 311 1.08 0.44 -28.19
N ASP A 312 0.68 -0.81 -28.41
CA ASP A 312 0.51 -1.38 -29.73
C ASP A 312 -0.57 -0.63 -30.51
N ILE A 313 -1.73 -0.34 -29.89
CA ILE A 313 -2.80 0.48 -30.49
C ILE A 313 -2.30 1.90 -30.83
N ILE A 314 -1.55 2.54 -29.93
CA ILE A 314 -0.97 3.88 -30.17
C ILE A 314 -0.01 3.83 -31.36
N SER A 315 0.89 2.85 -31.41
CA SER A 315 1.87 2.71 -32.50
C SER A 315 1.21 2.45 -33.85
N GLN A 316 0.16 1.63 -33.88
CA GLN A 316 -0.63 1.37 -35.09
C GLN A 316 -1.32 2.64 -35.56
N TRP A 317 -1.93 3.41 -34.66
CA TRP A 317 -2.54 4.68 -35.01
C TRP A 317 -1.53 5.70 -35.56
N GLU A 318 -0.35 5.81 -34.94
CA GLU A 318 0.73 6.70 -35.41
C GLU A 318 1.26 6.30 -36.80
N SER A 319 1.41 5.00 -37.06
CA SER A 319 1.84 4.50 -38.37
C SER A 319 0.80 4.79 -39.48
N LYS A 320 -0.50 4.63 -39.17
CA LYS A 320 -1.61 4.97 -40.08
C LYS A 320 -1.65 6.48 -40.34
N LYS A 321 -1.48 7.31 -39.30
CA LYS A 321 -1.41 8.78 -39.44
C LYS A 321 -0.25 9.20 -40.35
N THR A 322 0.93 8.62 -40.17
CA THR A 322 2.11 8.87 -41.01
C THR A 322 1.86 8.45 -42.46
N THR A 323 1.23 7.28 -42.67
CA THR A 323 0.88 6.78 -44.01
C THR A 323 -0.12 7.70 -44.72
N ILE A 324 -1.13 8.21 -43.99
CA ILE A 324 -2.12 9.16 -44.53
C ILE A 324 -1.47 10.51 -44.84
N ALA A 325 -0.55 11.00 -44.00
CA ALA A 325 0.19 12.23 -44.28
C ALA A 325 1.07 12.09 -45.54
N ILE A 326 1.73 10.95 -45.71
CA ILE A 326 2.56 10.65 -46.89
C ILE A 326 1.72 10.48 -48.16
N SER A 327 0.55 9.84 -48.08
CA SER A 327 -0.36 9.69 -49.23
C SER A 327 -1.04 11.00 -49.61
N SER A 328 -1.37 11.85 -48.63
CA SER A 328 -1.89 13.21 -48.85
C SER A 328 -0.84 14.14 -49.46
N ALA A 329 0.46 13.93 -49.20
CA ALA A 329 1.54 14.66 -49.87
C ALA A 329 1.76 14.22 -51.34
N LYS A 330 1.30 13.01 -51.71
CA LYS A 330 1.41 12.48 -53.08
C LYS A 330 0.17 12.70 -53.95
N SER A 331 -0.95 13.13 -53.39
CA SER A 331 -2.19 13.41 -54.15
C SER A 331 -2.70 14.81 -53.83
N ALA A 332 -2.31 15.78 -54.66
CA ALA A 332 -2.86 17.13 -54.65
C ALA A 332 -4.26 17.15 -55.28
N SER A 333 -5.24 16.53 -54.62
CA SER A 333 -6.68 16.83 -54.73
C SER A 333 -7.48 15.73 -54.04
N THR A 334 -7.73 15.88 -52.75
CA THR A 334 -9.05 15.65 -52.12
C THR A 334 -8.95 16.21 -50.71
N ARG A 335 -9.68 17.29 -50.44
CA ARG A 335 -9.75 17.91 -49.11
C ARG A 335 -10.58 16.99 -48.21
N ILE A 336 -9.93 16.01 -47.57
CA ILE A 336 -10.57 15.21 -46.52
C ILE A 336 -10.44 16.00 -45.22
N THR A 337 -11.54 16.61 -44.80
CA THR A 337 -11.69 17.21 -43.48
C THR A 337 -11.57 16.10 -42.44
N ILE A 338 -10.39 15.92 -41.85
CA ILE A 338 -10.23 15.05 -40.68
C ILE A 338 -10.94 15.77 -39.53
N ALA A 339 -12.17 15.36 -39.28
CA ALA A 339 -12.98 15.84 -38.16
C ALA A 339 -12.38 15.35 -36.84
N THR A 340 -11.38 16.07 -36.33
CA THR A 340 -10.83 15.93 -34.98
C THR A 340 -11.85 16.25 -33.87
N GLY A 341 -13.06 16.72 -34.23
CA GLY A 341 -14.12 17.10 -33.28
C GLY A 341 -15.27 16.09 -33.09
N SER A 342 -15.28 14.93 -33.76
CA SER A 342 -16.48 14.06 -33.84
C SER A 342 -16.47 12.82 -32.91
N SER A 343 -15.48 12.67 -32.01
CA SER A 343 -15.37 11.43 -31.21
C SER A 343 -16.29 11.38 -29.98
N LEU A 344 -16.76 12.52 -29.46
CA LEU A 344 -17.62 12.57 -28.27
C LEU A 344 -19.12 12.63 -28.58
N THR A 345 -19.54 13.02 -29.79
CA THR A 345 -20.97 12.96 -30.18
C THR A 345 -21.48 11.52 -30.22
N ALA A 346 -20.59 10.57 -30.52
CA ALA A 346 -20.84 9.14 -30.44
C ALA A 346 -20.90 8.59 -29.00
N TRP A 347 -20.34 9.30 -28.01
CA TRP A 347 -20.48 8.92 -26.59
C TRP A 347 -21.80 9.44 -26.00
N SER A 348 -22.29 10.60 -26.47
CA SER A 348 -23.50 11.24 -25.92
C SER A 348 -24.84 10.73 -26.46
N LYS A 349 -24.86 9.99 -27.58
CA LYS A 349 -26.09 9.43 -28.16
C LYS A 349 -25.89 7.94 -28.39
N GLY A 350 -26.68 7.13 -27.68
CA GLY A 350 -26.70 5.67 -27.79
C GLY A 350 -27.22 5.22 -29.15
N GLU A 351 -26.39 5.30 -30.18
CA GLU A 351 -26.71 4.83 -31.52
C GLU A 351 -25.67 3.80 -31.99
N SER A 352 -26.18 2.60 -32.25
CA SER A 352 -25.49 1.39 -32.68
C SER A 352 -24.66 1.61 -33.95
N ILE A 353 -23.32 1.50 -33.89
CA ILE A 353 -22.46 1.46 -35.09
C ILE A 353 -21.23 0.53 -34.92
N LYS A 354 -21.13 -0.38 -35.90
CA LYS A 354 -20.06 -1.33 -36.31
C LYS A 354 -18.66 -1.18 -35.67
N SER A 355 -18.11 -2.34 -35.27
CA SER A 355 -17.18 -2.53 -34.13
C SER A 355 -15.66 -2.63 -34.42
N PHE A 356 -15.07 -1.94 -35.40
CA PHE A 356 -13.61 -2.09 -35.63
C PHE A 356 -12.78 -0.79 -35.67
N ASN A 357 -13.33 0.36 -36.09
CA ASN A 357 -12.56 1.62 -36.15
C ASN A 357 -12.67 2.52 -34.91
N SER A 358 -13.70 2.33 -34.08
CA SER A 358 -13.94 3.17 -32.90
C SER A 358 -12.99 2.84 -31.75
N SER A 359 -12.56 1.58 -31.62
CA SER A 359 -11.71 1.13 -30.51
C SER A 359 -10.32 1.76 -30.56
N GLU A 360 -9.69 1.87 -31.74
CA GLU A 360 -8.34 2.44 -31.89
C GLU A 360 -8.30 3.93 -31.54
N THR A 361 -9.34 4.70 -31.92
CA THR A 361 -9.38 6.15 -31.74
C THR A 361 -9.49 6.56 -30.26
N ILE A 362 -10.06 5.68 -29.41
CA ILE A 362 -10.32 5.96 -28.00
C ILE A 362 -9.04 5.89 -27.14
N PHE A 363 -8.03 5.10 -27.53
CA PHE A 363 -6.77 4.97 -26.76
C PHE A 363 -5.69 5.99 -27.17
N THR A 364 -6.06 7.04 -27.90
CA THR A 364 -5.12 8.06 -28.40
C THR A 364 -4.89 9.20 -27.42
N MET A 365 -3.72 9.87 -27.54
CA MET A 365 -3.41 11.07 -26.74
C MET A 365 -4.46 12.17 -26.93
N GLY A 366 -4.95 12.37 -28.16
CA GLY A 366 -5.97 13.39 -28.45
C GLY A 366 -7.31 13.12 -27.73
N ALA A 367 -7.69 11.86 -27.55
CA ALA A 367 -8.90 11.51 -26.79
C ALA A 367 -8.74 11.82 -25.30
N LEU A 368 -7.54 11.59 -24.73
CA LEU A 368 -7.22 11.96 -23.36
C LEU A 368 -7.22 13.48 -23.17
N GLU A 369 -6.54 14.23 -24.03
CA GLU A 369 -6.47 15.69 -23.95
C GLU A 369 -7.86 16.33 -24.07
N CYS A 370 -8.67 15.86 -25.03
CA CYS A 370 -10.05 16.33 -25.16
C CYS A 370 -10.89 16.09 -23.89
N MET A 371 -10.69 14.96 -23.20
CA MET A 371 -11.37 14.72 -21.92
C MET A 371 -10.86 15.65 -20.83
N LEU A 372 -9.55 15.86 -20.75
CA LEU A 372 -8.94 16.76 -19.76
C LEU A 372 -9.43 18.20 -19.93
N GLU A 373 -9.61 18.66 -21.17
CA GLU A 373 -10.12 20.00 -21.49
C GLU A 373 -11.63 20.13 -21.27
N ARG A 374 -12.41 19.15 -21.74
CA ARG A 374 -13.88 19.29 -21.82
C ARG A 374 -14.62 18.81 -20.58
N ASN A 375 -14.19 17.70 -19.98
CA ASN A 375 -14.83 17.16 -18.77
C ASN A 375 -13.88 16.22 -17.99
N PRO A 376 -12.93 16.77 -17.20
CA PRO A 376 -11.97 15.98 -16.44
C PRO A 376 -12.56 15.29 -15.19
N GLU A 377 -13.75 15.70 -14.72
CA GLU A 377 -14.30 15.24 -13.43
C GLU A 377 -14.49 13.71 -13.35
N PRO A 378 -15.08 13.02 -14.35
CA PRO A 378 -15.24 11.56 -14.29
C PRO A 378 -13.91 10.81 -14.24
N LEU A 379 -12.89 11.30 -14.97
CA LEU A 379 -11.55 10.70 -14.96
C LEU A 379 -10.86 10.92 -13.63
N GLN A 380 -10.98 12.11 -13.04
CA GLN A 380 -10.43 12.39 -11.71
C GLN A 380 -11.09 11.52 -10.63
N GLN A 381 -12.43 11.40 -10.64
CA GLN A 381 -13.15 10.54 -9.70
C GLN A 381 -12.73 9.08 -9.85
N PHE A 382 -12.61 8.59 -11.08
CA PHE A 382 -12.13 7.24 -11.33
C PHE A 382 -10.70 7.04 -10.80
N SER A 383 -9.80 7.96 -11.15
CA SER A 383 -8.40 7.92 -10.74
C SER A 383 -8.26 7.93 -9.21
N ALA A 384 -9.06 8.75 -8.51
CA ALA A 384 -9.03 8.84 -7.06
C ALA A 384 -9.67 7.64 -6.33
N LEU A 385 -10.83 7.16 -6.80
CA LEU A 385 -11.63 6.16 -6.08
C LEU A 385 -11.30 4.71 -6.44
N HIS A 386 -10.76 4.48 -7.65
CA HIS A 386 -10.58 3.14 -8.20
C HIS A 386 -9.11 2.82 -8.52
N ASP A 387 -8.37 3.75 -9.13
CA ASP A 387 -6.97 3.54 -9.53
C ASP A 387 -5.94 4.00 -8.48
N PHE A 388 -6.38 4.85 -7.54
CA PHE A 388 -5.55 5.53 -6.53
C PHE A 388 -4.42 6.38 -7.11
N SER A 389 -4.71 7.06 -8.21
CA SER A 389 -3.80 7.89 -9.01
C SER A 389 -4.36 9.30 -9.25
N GLY A 390 -5.25 9.76 -8.36
CA GLY A 390 -5.98 11.03 -8.51
C GLY A 390 -5.07 12.26 -8.57
N GLU A 391 -3.89 12.18 -7.97
CA GLU A 391 -2.86 13.22 -8.00
C GLU A 391 -2.40 13.56 -9.41
N ASN A 392 -2.33 12.59 -10.32
CA ASN A 392 -1.89 12.83 -11.70
C ASN A 392 -2.90 13.72 -12.45
N ILE A 393 -4.19 13.40 -12.35
CA ILE A 393 -5.24 14.21 -13.00
C ILE A 393 -5.38 15.57 -12.33
N ALA A 394 -5.25 15.64 -11.00
CA ALA A 394 -5.29 16.90 -10.26
C ALA A 394 -4.12 17.82 -10.62
N PHE A 395 -2.91 17.27 -10.76
CA PHE A 395 -1.73 17.99 -11.24
C PHE A 395 -1.93 18.55 -12.64
N LEU A 396 -2.38 17.72 -13.59
CA LEU A 396 -2.64 18.17 -14.97
C LEU A 396 -3.67 19.30 -15.02
N ARG A 397 -4.73 19.22 -14.20
CA ARG A 397 -5.71 20.30 -14.08
C ARG A 397 -5.12 21.57 -13.48
N ALA A 398 -4.32 21.46 -12.41
CA ALA A 398 -3.70 22.61 -11.77
C ALA A 398 -2.70 23.31 -12.70
N VAL A 399 -1.92 22.56 -13.48
CA VAL A 399 -1.01 23.11 -14.50
C VAL A 399 -1.81 23.77 -15.63
N ALA A 400 -2.88 23.16 -16.11
CA ALA A 400 -3.74 23.76 -17.14
C ALA A 400 -4.38 25.08 -16.68
N GLU A 401 -4.89 25.11 -15.44
CA GLU A 401 -5.43 26.31 -14.81
C GLU A 401 -4.37 27.41 -14.66
N TRP A 402 -3.19 27.04 -14.15
CA TRP A 402 -2.05 27.96 -14.04
C TRP A 402 -1.65 28.51 -15.41
N LYS A 403 -1.56 27.67 -16.44
CA LYS A 403 -1.25 28.09 -17.81
C LYS A 403 -2.31 29.01 -18.40
N SER A 404 -3.59 28.71 -18.20
CA SER A 404 -4.70 29.56 -18.67
C SER A 404 -4.74 30.92 -17.99
N SER A 405 -4.14 31.02 -16.79
CA SER A 405 -4.03 32.26 -16.03
C SER A 405 -2.84 33.13 -16.45
N LEU A 406 -1.98 32.67 -17.37
CA LEU A 406 -0.87 33.46 -17.90
C LEU A 406 -1.39 34.55 -18.86
N PRO A 407 -0.99 35.82 -18.69
CA PRO A 407 -1.35 36.89 -19.63
C PRO A 407 -0.77 36.63 -21.03
N ALA A 408 -1.49 37.03 -22.08
CA ALA A 408 -1.04 36.93 -23.48
C ALA A 408 0.17 37.82 -23.84
N SER A 409 0.56 38.75 -22.94
CA SER A 409 1.53 39.79 -23.22
C SER A 409 2.82 39.59 -22.42
N PHE A 410 3.63 38.63 -22.86
CA PHE A 410 5.10 38.65 -22.69
C PHE A 410 5.77 39.30 -23.92
N ARG A 411 5.08 40.26 -24.55
CA ARG A 411 5.58 41.05 -25.69
C ARG A 411 5.25 42.53 -25.51
N GLY A 412 6.25 43.26 -25.00
CA GLY A 412 6.57 44.64 -25.33
C GLY A 412 5.55 45.74 -25.01
N SER A 413 5.80 46.49 -23.93
CA SER A 413 5.72 47.96 -23.95
C SER A 413 6.48 48.55 -22.77
N SER A 414 7.28 49.58 -23.05
CA SER A 414 8.12 50.31 -22.10
C SER A 414 7.33 51.42 -21.41
N ASN A 415 6.91 51.21 -20.16
CA ASN A 415 6.49 52.28 -19.24
C ASN A 415 6.84 51.90 -17.79
N GLN A 416 7.31 52.87 -17.01
CA GLN A 416 7.96 52.65 -15.70
C GLN A 416 6.97 52.33 -14.55
N GLU A 417 5.69 52.70 -14.69
CA GLU A 417 4.60 52.29 -13.77
C GLU A 417 4.09 50.86 -14.05
N GLN A 418 4.38 50.31 -15.23
CA GLN A 418 4.07 48.92 -15.57
C GLN A 418 5.05 47.93 -14.93
N TYR A 419 6.27 48.38 -14.58
CA TYR A 419 7.31 47.50 -14.03
C TYR A 419 6.93 46.90 -12.67
N SER A 420 6.36 47.69 -11.76
CA SER A 420 5.90 47.21 -10.46
C SER A 420 4.71 46.25 -10.59
N ALA A 421 3.74 46.57 -11.45
CA ALA A 421 2.59 45.71 -11.72
C ALA A 421 2.99 44.39 -12.40
N ILE A 422 3.96 44.42 -13.32
CA ILE A 422 4.52 43.22 -13.96
C ILE A 422 5.28 42.37 -12.92
N GLN A 423 6.03 43.01 -12.01
CA GLN A 423 6.76 42.30 -10.96
C GLN A 423 5.82 41.64 -9.95
N GLU A 424 4.76 42.32 -9.50
CA GLU A 424 3.72 41.74 -8.64
C GLU A 424 3.03 40.55 -9.32
N LEU A 425 2.71 40.66 -10.61
CA LEU A 425 2.14 39.56 -11.39
C LEU A 425 3.11 38.36 -11.46
N ILE A 426 4.40 38.58 -11.71
CA ILE A 426 5.41 37.50 -11.75
C ILE A 426 5.50 36.81 -10.37
N HIS A 427 5.48 37.57 -9.28
CA HIS A 427 5.44 37.03 -7.92
C HIS A 427 4.18 36.20 -7.66
N GLU A 428 3.01 36.66 -8.10
CA GLU A 428 1.77 35.90 -7.97
C GLU A 428 1.84 34.58 -8.76
N ARG A 429 2.37 34.60 -9.99
CA ARG A 429 2.54 33.39 -10.81
C ARG A 429 3.57 32.43 -10.23
N PHE A 430 4.67 32.94 -9.70
CA PHE A 430 5.66 32.12 -9.02
C PHE A 430 5.07 31.48 -7.76
N ASN A 431 4.32 32.23 -6.96
CA ASN A 431 3.64 31.69 -5.79
C ASN A 431 2.60 30.62 -6.14
N SER A 432 1.86 30.82 -7.24
CA SER A 432 0.93 29.82 -7.76
C SER A 432 1.66 28.55 -8.22
N ALA A 433 2.77 28.69 -8.97
CA ALA A 433 3.61 27.57 -9.39
C ALA A 433 4.26 26.85 -8.19
N LEU A 434 4.73 27.59 -7.20
CA LEU A 434 5.31 27.07 -5.96
C LEU A 434 4.28 26.26 -5.16
N ARG A 435 3.00 26.66 -5.16
CA ARG A 435 1.91 25.87 -4.58
C ARG A 435 1.70 24.56 -5.33
N ILE A 436 1.77 24.55 -6.65
CA ILE A 436 1.70 23.31 -7.47
C ILE A 436 2.86 22.39 -7.11
N TYR A 437 4.09 22.93 -7.08
CA TYR A 437 5.28 22.18 -6.66
C TYR A 437 5.11 21.57 -5.26
N ALA A 438 4.75 22.38 -4.26
CA ALA A 438 4.58 21.92 -2.88
C ALA A 438 3.46 20.88 -2.74
N THR A 439 2.39 20.97 -3.55
CA THR A 439 1.22 20.10 -3.44
C THR A 439 1.41 18.75 -4.12
N PHE A 440 2.09 18.72 -5.28
CA PHE A 440 2.13 17.54 -6.15
C PHE A 440 3.54 16.98 -6.38
N ILE A 441 4.60 17.77 -6.23
CA ILE A 441 5.95 17.39 -6.69
C ILE A 441 6.92 17.23 -5.51
N SER A 442 6.87 18.14 -4.53
CA SER A 442 7.78 18.17 -3.38
C SER A 442 7.85 16.82 -2.66
N THR A 443 9.07 16.31 -2.52
CA THR A 443 9.36 15.04 -1.79
C THR A 443 9.05 15.11 -0.30
N ARG A 444 8.85 16.33 0.22
CA ARG A 444 8.71 16.65 1.64
C ARG A 444 7.30 17.10 2.03
N ASP A 445 6.58 17.75 1.12
CA ASP A 445 5.29 18.40 1.41
C ASP A 445 4.08 17.71 0.77
N ALA A 446 4.24 17.10 -0.40
CA ALA A 446 3.13 16.50 -1.12
C ALA A 446 2.61 15.22 -0.42
N GLU A 447 1.30 15.15 -0.14
CA GLU A 447 0.66 13.96 0.45
C GLU A 447 0.64 12.78 -0.54
N PHE A 448 0.45 13.08 -1.83
CA PHE A 448 0.58 12.16 -2.95
C PHE A 448 1.41 12.83 -4.04
N GLN A 449 2.63 12.33 -4.24
CA GLN A 449 3.56 12.84 -5.24
C GLN A 449 3.26 12.27 -6.62
N VAL A 450 3.33 13.12 -7.65
CA VAL A 450 3.28 12.66 -9.04
C VAL A 450 4.58 11.92 -9.41
N ASN A 451 4.46 10.92 -10.28
CA ASN A 451 5.60 10.08 -10.65
C ASN A 451 6.42 10.73 -11.78
N LEU A 452 7.46 11.47 -11.41
CA LEU A 452 8.38 12.14 -12.35
C LEU A 452 9.73 11.43 -12.43
N SER A 453 10.44 11.63 -13.55
CA SER A 453 11.84 11.23 -13.67
C SER A 453 12.71 12.04 -12.69
N SER A 454 13.84 11.47 -12.26
CA SER A 454 14.79 12.17 -11.38
C SER A 454 15.29 13.49 -11.99
N GLN A 455 15.43 13.54 -13.31
CA GLN A 455 15.82 14.76 -14.04
C GLN A 455 14.76 15.86 -13.94
N ASN A 456 13.49 15.54 -14.21
CA ASN A 456 12.40 16.52 -14.15
C ASN A 456 12.16 16.98 -12.71
N LEU A 457 12.24 16.05 -11.75
CA LEU A 457 12.13 16.35 -10.33
C LEU A 457 13.24 17.30 -9.88
N LYS A 458 14.50 17.01 -10.23
CA LYS A 458 15.65 17.86 -9.85
C LYS A 458 15.55 19.26 -10.46
N SER A 459 15.16 19.37 -11.73
CA SER A 459 14.95 20.67 -12.39
C SER A 459 13.95 21.55 -11.62
N LEU A 460 12.85 20.96 -11.14
CA LEU A 460 11.84 21.66 -10.36
C LEU A 460 12.28 21.92 -8.91
N GLU A 461 13.04 21.01 -8.30
CA GLU A 461 13.66 21.22 -6.98
C GLU A 461 14.64 22.40 -7.00
N ASP A 462 15.50 22.49 -8.03
CA ASP A 462 16.49 23.57 -8.17
C ASP A 462 15.84 24.97 -8.21
N ILE A 463 14.57 25.07 -8.63
CA ILE A 463 13.84 26.34 -8.75
C ILE A 463 12.99 26.63 -7.51
N PHE A 464 12.27 25.64 -7.00
CA PHE A 464 11.23 25.86 -6.00
C PHE A 464 11.61 25.42 -4.59
N GLU A 465 12.62 24.56 -4.40
CA GLU A 465 12.87 23.92 -3.11
C GLU A 465 13.31 24.93 -2.04
N VAL A 466 14.14 25.92 -2.39
CA VAL A 466 14.57 26.97 -1.45
C VAL A 466 13.38 27.81 -0.98
N SER A 467 12.54 28.27 -1.92
CA SER A 467 11.32 29.02 -1.61
C SER A 467 10.34 28.17 -0.80
N ALA A 468 10.21 26.88 -1.12
CA ALA A 468 9.36 25.94 -0.41
C ALA A 468 9.85 25.71 1.03
N ARG A 469 11.17 25.56 1.27
CA ARG A 469 11.71 25.41 2.62
C ARG A 469 11.48 26.65 3.47
N THR A 470 11.60 27.83 2.90
CA THR A 470 11.37 29.08 3.63
C THR A 470 9.89 29.23 4.02
N LEU A 471 8.96 28.88 3.14
CA LEU A 471 7.52 29.01 3.41
C LEU A 471 6.91 27.87 4.23
N TYR A 472 7.36 26.63 4.01
CA TYR A 472 6.74 25.42 4.58
C TYR A 472 7.58 24.76 5.68
N GLY A 473 8.79 25.30 5.94
CA GLY A 473 9.74 24.80 6.91
C GLY A 473 10.57 23.62 6.40
N ASP A 474 11.65 23.32 7.14
CA ASP A 474 12.51 22.20 6.82
C ASP A 474 11.92 20.88 7.32
N LYS A 475 11.61 19.98 6.38
CA LYS A 475 11.09 18.63 6.63
C LYS A 475 12.04 17.63 5.98
N ARG A 476 12.27 16.48 6.63
CA ARG A 476 13.12 15.43 6.04
C ARG A 476 12.48 14.89 4.75
N PRO A 477 13.25 14.72 3.67
CA PRO A 477 12.76 14.08 2.44
C PRO A 477 12.34 12.64 2.74
N VAL A 478 11.23 12.21 2.14
CA VAL A 478 10.75 10.83 2.24
C VAL A 478 10.83 10.23 0.85
N ASP A 479 11.69 9.23 0.66
CA ASP A 479 11.69 8.46 -0.58
C ASP A 479 10.34 7.74 -0.71
N PRO A 480 9.54 8.02 -1.75
CA PRO A 480 8.26 7.35 -1.92
C PRO A 480 8.43 5.88 -2.36
N ALA A 481 9.61 5.47 -2.84
CA ALA A 481 9.92 4.08 -3.21
C ALA A 481 10.29 3.25 -1.97
N LEU A 482 10.93 3.88 -0.98
CA LEU A 482 11.28 3.27 0.30
C LEU A 482 10.82 4.15 1.48
N PRO A 483 9.50 4.28 1.71
CA PRO A 483 8.96 5.12 2.79
C PRO A 483 9.37 4.66 4.20
N PHE A 484 10.07 3.53 4.31
CA PHE A 484 10.53 2.89 5.54
C PHE A 484 12.05 2.74 5.66
N GLU A 485 12.86 3.19 4.68
CA GLU A 485 14.34 3.17 4.84
C GLU A 485 14.84 4.24 5.83
N SER A 486 13.96 5.15 6.26
CA SER A 486 14.22 6.13 7.33
C SER A 486 14.47 5.52 8.73
N PHE A 487 14.64 4.19 8.82
CA PHE A 487 15.04 3.43 10.00
C PHE A 487 16.56 3.25 10.16
N ASN A 488 17.41 4.00 9.46
CA ASN A 488 18.83 4.04 9.80
C ASN A 488 19.03 4.72 11.17
N MET A 489 19.23 3.86 12.17
CA MET A 489 19.72 4.16 13.50
C MET A 489 21.13 4.77 13.38
N THR A 490 21.22 6.10 13.50
CA THR A 490 22.44 6.78 13.96
C THR A 490 22.10 7.33 15.34
N SER A 491 22.43 6.58 16.38
CA SER A 491 23.72 6.65 17.09
C SER A 491 23.96 8.05 17.66
N LEU A 492 23.84 8.12 18.98
CA LEU A 492 24.67 8.90 19.88
C LEU A 492 25.94 9.43 19.19
N ALA A 493 25.93 10.71 18.82
CA ALA A 493 27.13 11.50 18.60
C ALA A 493 26.78 12.95 18.94
N ASN A 494 26.96 13.23 20.22
CA ASN A 494 27.04 14.55 20.80
C ASN A 494 28.30 15.24 20.26
N VAL A 495 28.20 16.40 19.63
CA VAL A 495 29.29 17.39 19.63
C VAL A 495 28.68 18.78 19.76
N ASN A 496 28.93 19.36 20.93
CA ASN A 496 28.68 20.72 21.33
C ASN A 496 29.55 21.70 20.54
N SER A 497 29.01 22.89 20.25
CA SER A 497 29.74 24.17 20.18
C SER A 497 28.69 25.28 20.32
N SER A 498 28.41 25.85 21.49
CA SER A 498 29.15 26.84 22.30
C SER A 498 28.40 28.18 22.26
N ALA A 499 28.16 28.72 23.46
CA ALA A 499 27.27 29.83 23.81
C ALA A 499 27.75 31.22 23.37
N ALA A 500 26.79 32.14 23.12
CA ALA A 500 26.86 33.56 23.52
C ALA A 500 25.48 34.25 23.41
N SER A 501 25.15 35.05 24.44
CA SER A 501 24.12 36.11 24.60
C SER A 501 22.63 35.74 24.40
N ALA A 502 21.83 35.60 25.45
CA ALA A 502 21.31 36.64 26.37
C ALA A 502 20.19 37.50 25.75
N HIS A 503 18.98 37.29 26.29
CA HIS A 503 17.79 38.14 26.23
C HIS A 503 17.34 38.69 24.87
N GLY A 504 16.43 37.95 24.23
CA GLY A 504 15.47 38.48 23.27
C GLY A 504 14.19 37.65 23.40
N SER A 505 13.08 38.30 23.71
CA SER A 505 11.75 37.72 23.69
C SER A 505 11.43 37.31 22.24
N GLU A 506 11.33 36.01 21.98
CA GLU A 506 10.81 35.49 20.72
C GLU A 506 9.50 34.75 20.98
N ASP A 507 8.40 35.51 20.93
CA ASP A 507 7.08 34.98 20.61
C ASP A 507 7.11 34.43 19.17
N GLY A 508 7.64 33.20 19.03
CA GLY A 508 7.76 32.47 17.78
C GLY A 508 6.48 31.71 17.44
N ILE A 509 5.57 32.38 16.75
CA ILE A 509 4.33 31.87 16.16
C ILE A 509 4.63 30.61 15.31
N PHE A 510 4.25 29.44 15.81
CA PHE A 510 4.42 28.15 15.12
C PHE A 510 3.06 27.62 14.65
N THR A 511 2.48 28.29 13.66
CA THR A 511 1.20 27.92 13.05
C THR A 511 1.36 26.95 11.89
N THR A 512 0.40 26.03 11.80
CA THR A 512 0.40 24.85 10.94
C THR A 512 -0.08 25.16 9.53
N SER A 513 0.88 25.38 8.62
CA SER A 513 1.01 25.00 7.21
C SER A 513 -0.17 24.51 6.34
N ARG A 514 -1.41 24.96 6.50
CA ARG A 514 -2.39 24.88 5.40
C ARG A 514 -3.36 26.04 5.30
N ASP A 515 -3.76 26.64 6.42
CA ASP A 515 -4.66 27.80 6.40
C ASP A 515 -3.97 29.12 6.82
N VAL A 516 -2.83 29.10 7.51
CA VAL A 516 -2.01 30.31 7.75
C VAL A 516 -1.07 30.64 6.57
N ASN A 517 -0.73 29.65 5.73
CA ASN A 517 0.10 29.88 4.53
C ASN A 517 -0.71 30.26 3.27
N ALA A 518 -2.03 30.36 3.36
CA ALA A 518 -2.82 30.92 2.26
C ALA A 518 -2.44 32.40 2.00
N SER A 519 -1.94 33.09 3.05
CA SER A 519 -1.50 34.49 3.01
C SER A 519 0.03 34.67 2.98
N ALA A 520 0.82 33.63 3.27
CA ALA A 520 2.28 33.69 3.22
C ALA A 520 2.74 33.51 1.77
N LEU A 521 2.89 34.63 1.07
CA LEU A 521 3.47 34.70 -0.26
C LEU A 521 5.00 34.77 -0.16
N TRP A 522 5.68 34.06 -1.04
CA TRP A 522 7.11 34.25 -1.29
C TRP A 522 7.33 35.64 -1.90
N TRP A 523 8.13 36.45 -1.22
CA TRP A 523 8.53 37.79 -1.66
C TRP A 523 10.04 37.90 -1.95
N GLY A 524 10.79 36.81 -1.85
CA GLY A 524 12.21 36.81 -2.18
C GLY A 524 12.46 36.74 -3.69
N ASP A 525 13.73 36.68 -4.07
CA ASP A 525 14.15 36.66 -5.47
C ASP A 525 13.57 35.45 -6.22
N ILE A 526 13.15 35.70 -7.46
CA ILE A 526 12.61 34.68 -8.35
C ILE A 526 13.77 34.23 -9.26
N PRO A 527 14.07 32.93 -9.33
CA PRO A 527 15.13 32.42 -10.20
C PRO A 527 14.91 32.80 -11.67
N GLU A 528 15.97 33.20 -12.37
CA GLU A 528 15.92 33.57 -13.80
C GLU A 528 15.42 32.43 -14.71
N SER A 529 15.57 31.19 -14.24
CA SER A 529 15.09 29.98 -14.94
C SER A 529 13.57 29.80 -14.89
N PHE A 530 12.83 30.58 -14.08
CA PHE A 530 11.38 30.52 -14.02
C PHE A 530 10.74 31.13 -15.28
N ASN A 531 9.95 30.34 -16.00
CA ASN A 531 9.27 30.76 -17.23
C ASN A 531 7.90 30.08 -17.40
N GLY A 532 7.12 30.51 -18.40
CA GLY A 532 5.78 29.98 -18.67
C GLY A 532 5.73 28.49 -19.09
N SER A 533 6.86 27.92 -19.51
CA SER A 533 7.01 26.52 -19.91
C SER A 533 7.57 25.62 -18.78
N ILE A 534 7.68 26.12 -17.54
CA ILE A 534 8.38 25.41 -16.47
C ILE A 534 7.83 24.01 -16.16
N PHE A 535 6.53 23.80 -16.40
CA PHE A 535 5.88 22.50 -16.17
C PHE A 535 5.72 21.65 -17.43
N ASP A 536 6.19 22.07 -18.61
CA ASP A 536 5.89 21.40 -19.89
C ASP A 536 6.39 19.95 -19.92
N ASP A 537 7.63 19.72 -19.51
CA ASP A 537 8.23 18.38 -19.47
C ASP A 537 7.54 17.48 -18.43
N ALA A 538 7.17 18.06 -17.28
CA ALA A 538 6.44 17.34 -16.24
C ALA A 538 5.01 17.00 -16.68
N GLU A 539 4.31 17.95 -17.32
CA GLU A 539 2.98 17.76 -17.87
C GLU A 539 2.98 16.67 -18.96
N ALA A 540 3.92 16.72 -19.90
CA ALA A 540 4.05 15.72 -20.95
C ALA A 540 4.33 14.32 -20.37
N SER A 541 5.22 14.24 -19.38
CA SER A 541 5.53 12.99 -18.69
C SER A 541 4.30 12.40 -17.99
N ILE A 542 3.55 13.22 -17.24
CA ILE A 542 2.35 12.77 -16.52
C ILE A 542 1.20 12.45 -17.49
N LYS A 543 1.00 13.20 -18.58
CA LYS A 543 0.02 12.85 -19.63
C LYS A 543 0.31 11.48 -20.22
N TYR A 544 1.56 11.20 -20.57
CA TYR A 544 1.96 9.88 -21.08
C TYR A 544 1.76 8.76 -20.04
N LEU A 545 2.08 9.02 -18.77
CA LEU A 545 1.82 8.08 -17.67
C LEU A 545 0.32 7.78 -17.54
N VAL A 546 -0.54 8.80 -17.58
CA VAL A 546 -1.99 8.64 -17.51
C VAL A 546 -2.51 7.86 -18.72
N LEU A 547 -2.05 8.20 -19.94
CA LEU A 547 -2.43 7.54 -21.18
C LEU A 547 -2.13 6.04 -21.17
N THR A 548 -0.97 5.66 -20.63
CA THR A 548 -0.49 4.27 -20.66
C THR A 548 -0.97 3.43 -19.48
N ASN A 549 -1.45 4.04 -18.38
CA ASN A 549 -1.80 3.31 -17.15
C ASN A 549 -3.27 3.50 -16.72
N THR A 550 -3.70 4.75 -16.52
CA THR A 550 -5.01 5.05 -15.93
C THR A 550 -6.11 5.12 -16.99
N TRP A 551 -5.81 5.73 -18.14
CA TRP A 551 -6.73 5.88 -19.27
C TRP A 551 -7.29 4.54 -19.77
N PRO A 552 -6.48 3.48 -19.98
CA PRO A 552 -7.01 2.23 -20.54
C PRO A 552 -7.97 1.54 -19.57
N LYS A 553 -7.69 1.64 -18.26
CA LYS A 553 -8.56 1.12 -17.20
C LYS A 553 -9.88 1.89 -17.15
N PHE A 554 -9.84 3.21 -17.29
CA PHE A 554 -11.03 4.07 -17.31
C PHE A 554 -11.93 3.73 -18.49
N VAL A 555 -11.36 3.65 -19.70
CA VAL A 555 -12.09 3.32 -20.93
C VAL A 555 -12.77 1.95 -20.81
N LYS A 556 -12.03 0.94 -20.34
CA LYS A 556 -12.57 -0.41 -20.13
C LYS A 556 -13.68 -0.45 -19.08
N ALA A 557 -13.52 0.28 -17.97
CA ALA A 557 -14.55 0.37 -16.93
C ALA A 557 -15.83 1.06 -17.43
N LYS A 558 -15.71 2.13 -18.21
CA LYS A 558 -16.84 2.81 -18.85
C LYS A 558 -17.57 1.89 -19.83
N ARG A 559 -16.82 1.16 -20.67
CA ARG A 559 -17.40 0.21 -21.64
C ARG A 559 -18.20 -0.89 -20.93
N ASN A 560 -17.63 -1.53 -19.93
CA ASN A 560 -18.31 -2.56 -19.15
C ASN A 560 -19.57 -2.02 -18.45
N SER A 561 -19.52 -0.78 -17.95
CA SER A 561 -20.69 -0.13 -17.35
C SER A 561 -21.81 0.14 -18.35
N LEU A 562 -21.48 0.46 -19.60
CA LEU A 562 -22.47 0.66 -20.66
C LEU A 562 -23.07 -0.69 -21.07
N GLU A 563 -22.25 -1.71 -21.33
CA GLU A 563 -22.72 -3.06 -21.69
C GLU A 563 -23.65 -3.65 -20.61
N SER A 564 -23.36 -3.41 -19.33
CA SER A 564 -24.22 -3.81 -18.20
C SER A 564 -25.51 -3.00 -18.04
N MET A 565 -25.64 -1.81 -18.65
CA MET A 565 -26.92 -1.07 -18.67
C MET A 565 -27.84 -1.54 -19.79
N TYR A 566 -27.29 -2.17 -20.83
CA TYR A 566 -28.01 -2.65 -22.01
C TYR A 566 -28.28 -4.17 -21.99
N SER A 567 -27.81 -4.87 -20.96
CA SER A 567 -28.17 -6.27 -20.64
C SER A 567 -29.08 -6.29 -19.43
#